data_AF-A0A7V6HAM1-F1
#
_entry.id   AF-A0A7V6HAM1-F1
#
_cell.length_a   1.000
_cell.length_b   1.000
_cell.length_c   1.000
_cell.angle_alpha   90.00
_cell.angle_beta   90.00
_cell.angle_gamma   90.00
#
_symmetry.space_group_name_H-M   'P 1'
#
loop_
_entity.id
_entity.type
_entity.pdbx_description
1 polymer ?
#
loop_
_entity_poly.entity_id
_entity_poly.type
_entity_poly.pdbx_seq_one_letter_code
_entity_poly.pdbx_strand_id
1 'polypeptide(L)'
;MADLAHAQQLMEAYRFFPLDSGKQKGDRFLEPWILLLTMGRAGVSKNSLKRLTKQIDRFFAAPEISQALEAAGEEKDQFLNEHLLDSAKRYLEITKADPGYNSSLFGLLKMKQEDSESKLSGDVHKHMLGVLLEMDQFSYRTPLLRSLHRAFMETMSDADAWYDGWRESLDETRREKLDQLLAAGV
;
A
#
# COMPACT_ATOMS: atom_id res chain seq x y z
N MET A 1 7.01 24.53 -16.42
CA MET A 1 6.85 24.78 -14.97
C MET A 1 5.77 23.85 -14.49
N ALA A 2 5.98 23.18 -13.35
CA ALA A 2 4.97 22.34 -12.73
C ALA A 2 3.76 23.19 -12.32
N ASP A 3 2.55 22.65 -12.52
CA ASP A 3 1.31 23.20 -11.98
C ASP A 3 0.76 22.20 -10.95
N LEU A 4 1.36 22.22 -9.75
CA LEU A 4 0.99 21.30 -8.66
C LEU A 4 -0.45 21.49 -8.20
N ALA A 5 -0.99 22.70 -8.31
CA ALA A 5 -2.38 22.96 -7.96
C ALA A 5 -3.33 22.24 -8.93
N HIS A 6 -3.05 22.31 -10.23
CA HIS A 6 -3.80 21.56 -11.22
C HIS A 6 -3.60 20.04 -11.10
N ALA A 7 -2.35 19.60 -10.86
CA ALA A 7 -2.04 18.18 -10.61
C ALA A 7 -2.84 17.63 -9.43
N GLN A 8 -2.89 18.37 -8.32
CA GLN A 8 -3.67 18.01 -7.13
C GLN A 8 -5.16 17.88 -7.46
N GLN A 9 -5.73 18.83 -8.21
CA GLN A 9 -7.14 18.79 -8.60
C GLN A 9 -7.48 17.54 -9.43
N LEU A 10 -6.63 17.22 -10.42
CA LEU A 10 -6.79 16.03 -11.25
C LEU A 10 -6.68 14.74 -10.42
N MET A 11 -5.67 14.67 -9.55
CA MET A 11 -5.44 13.51 -8.70
C MET A 11 -6.58 13.30 -7.70
N GLU A 12 -7.06 14.36 -7.05
CA GLU A 12 -8.19 14.26 -6.11
C GLU A 12 -9.50 13.86 -6.80
N ALA A 13 -9.76 14.39 -8.00
CA ALA A 13 -10.94 14.05 -8.78
C ALA A 13 -10.95 12.58 -9.19
N TYR A 14 -9.79 12.02 -9.54
CA TYR A 14 -9.65 10.60 -9.79
C TYR A 14 -9.71 9.78 -8.49
N ARG A 15 -9.03 10.21 -7.44
CA ARG A 15 -8.86 9.41 -6.23
C ARG A 15 -10.15 9.29 -5.43
N PHE A 16 -10.86 10.38 -5.22
CA PHE A 16 -12.02 10.41 -4.34
C PHE A 16 -13.34 10.36 -5.11
N PHE A 17 -14.28 9.55 -4.63
CA PHE A 17 -15.62 9.43 -5.23
C PHE A 17 -16.72 9.44 -4.17
N PRO A 18 -17.94 9.90 -4.50
CA PRO A 18 -19.03 9.89 -3.54
C PRO A 18 -19.44 8.46 -3.19
N LEU A 19 -19.73 8.21 -1.90
CA LEU A 19 -20.43 7.02 -1.44
C LEU A 19 -21.89 7.34 -1.21
N ASP A 20 -22.76 6.33 -1.29
CA ASP A 20 -24.23 6.47 -1.18
C ASP A 20 -24.69 7.21 0.08
N SER A 21 -23.91 7.18 1.16
CA SER A 21 -24.23 7.84 2.42
C SER A 21 -23.99 9.36 2.41
N GLY A 22 -23.29 9.91 1.40
CA GLY A 22 -22.97 11.33 1.23
C GLY A 22 -22.04 11.95 2.30
N LYS A 23 -21.84 11.27 3.42
CA LYS A 23 -21.01 11.72 4.56
C LYS A 23 -19.53 11.36 4.42
N GLN A 24 -19.22 10.40 3.55
CA GLN A 24 -17.88 9.88 3.33
C GLN A 24 -17.59 9.80 1.83
N LYS A 25 -16.31 9.92 1.48
CA LYS A 25 -15.81 9.69 0.12
C LYS A 25 -15.08 8.35 0.10
N GLY A 26 -15.28 7.58 -0.95
CA GLY A 26 -14.44 6.44 -1.26
C GLY A 26 -13.09 6.90 -1.80
N ASP A 27 -12.09 6.03 -1.72
CA ASP A 27 -10.73 6.30 -2.17
C ASP A 27 -10.26 5.18 -3.09
N ARG A 28 -10.08 5.49 -4.38
CA ARG A 28 -9.63 4.53 -5.40
C ARG A 28 -8.22 4.03 -5.14
N PHE A 29 -7.37 4.83 -4.47
CA PHE A 29 -5.99 4.42 -4.15
C PHE A 29 -5.93 3.31 -3.09
N LEU A 30 -7.07 2.90 -2.51
CA LEU A 30 -7.13 1.69 -1.69
C LEU A 30 -7.01 0.40 -2.52
N GLU A 31 -7.32 0.45 -3.83
CA GLU A 31 -7.35 -0.72 -4.70
C GLU A 31 -6.01 -1.45 -4.79
N PRO A 32 -4.85 -0.80 -5.06
CA PRO A 32 -3.56 -1.49 -5.08
C PRO A 32 -3.26 -2.24 -3.78
N TRP A 33 -3.60 -1.67 -2.62
CA TRP A 33 -3.38 -2.30 -1.31
C TRP A 33 -4.25 -3.53 -1.12
N ILE A 34 -5.53 -3.44 -1.50
CA ILE A 34 -6.48 -4.56 -1.43
C ILE A 34 -6.04 -5.69 -2.37
N LEU A 35 -5.59 -5.36 -3.59
CA LEU A 35 -5.09 -6.33 -4.55
C LEU A 35 -3.84 -7.06 -4.03
N LEU A 36 -2.89 -6.33 -3.46
CA LEU A 36 -1.69 -6.89 -2.83
C LEU A 36 -2.06 -7.86 -1.70
N LEU A 37 -2.90 -7.43 -0.76
CA LEU A 37 -3.33 -8.28 0.35
C LEU A 37 -4.04 -9.54 -0.14
N THR A 38 -5.00 -9.38 -1.05
CA THR A 38 -5.82 -10.49 -1.54
C THR A 38 -4.97 -11.53 -2.25
N MET A 39 -4.05 -11.10 -3.12
CA MET A 39 -3.14 -12.02 -3.80
C MET A 39 -2.10 -12.62 -2.86
N GLY A 40 -1.56 -11.84 -1.92
CA GLY A 40 -0.62 -12.33 -0.91
C GLY A 40 -1.21 -13.42 -0.03
N ARG A 41 -2.49 -13.30 0.34
CA ARG A 41 -3.22 -14.34 1.10
C ARG A 41 -3.59 -15.55 0.27
N ALA A 42 -3.94 -15.36 -1.01
CA ALA A 42 -4.27 -16.46 -1.92
C ALA A 42 -3.07 -17.34 -2.29
N GLY A 43 -1.85 -16.85 -2.05
CA GLY A 43 -0.61 -17.53 -2.39
C GLY A 43 0.00 -17.03 -3.70
N VAL A 44 1.33 -16.92 -3.68
CA VAL A 44 2.10 -16.31 -4.76
C VAL A 44 2.61 -17.37 -5.72
N SER A 45 2.29 -17.20 -7.00
CA SER A 45 2.82 -17.98 -8.12
C SER A 45 3.28 -17.02 -9.21
N LYS A 46 4.15 -17.44 -10.12
CA LYS A 46 4.61 -16.60 -11.24
C LYS A 46 3.44 -16.03 -12.07
N ASN A 47 2.39 -16.83 -12.26
CA ASN A 47 1.20 -16.42 -13.01
C ASN A 47 0.32 -15.43 -12.24
N SER A 48 0.17 -15.59 -10.92
CA SER A 48 -0.57 -14.63 -10.10
C SER A 48 0.18 -13.30 -9.96
N LEU A 49 1.50 -13.33 -9.84
CA LEU A 49 2.34 -12.11 -9.87
C LEU A 49 2.16 -11.34 -11.18
N LYS A 50 2.28 -12.01 -12.33
CA LYS A 50 2.08 -11.35 -13.64
C LYS A 50 0.68 -10.75 -13.79
N ARG A 51 -0.36 -11.41 -13.24
CA ARG A 51 -1.73 -10.89 -13.24
C ARG A 51 -1.85 -9.66 -12.34
N LEU A 52 -1.29 -9.71 -11.14
CA LEU A 52 -1.29 -8.61 -10.19
C LEU A 52 -0.56 -7.39 -10.75
N THR A 53 0.64 -7.57 -11.33
CA THR A 53 1.39 -6.51 -12.02
C THR A 53 0.51 -5.82 -13.06
N LYS A 54 -0.15 -6.59 -13.94
CA LYS A 54 -1.04 -6.02 -14.97
C LYS A 54 -2.24 -5.26 -14.40
N GLN A 55 -2.78 -5.68 -13.26
CA GLN A 55 -3.91 -5.00 -12.63
C GLN A 55 -3.46 -3.67 -12.03
N ILE A 56 -2.34 -3.66 -11.31
CA ILE A 56 -1.81 -2.42 -10.73
C ILE A 56 -1.29 -1.48 -11.83
N ASP A 57 -0.63 -2.00 -12.88
CA ASP A 57 -0.25 -1.19 -14.05
C ASP A 57 -1.47 -0.54 -14.69
N ARG A 58 -2.57 -1.27 -14.84
CA ARG A 58 -3.82 -0.72 -15.39
C ARG A 58 -4.39 0.38 -14.52
N PHE A 59 -4.33 0.22 -13.20
CA PHE A 59 -4.75 1.25 -12.26
C PHE A 59 -3.97 2.55 -12.50
N PHE A 60 -2.63 2.48 -12.51
CA PHE A 60 -1.79 3.66 -12.72
C PHE A 60 -1.77 4.19 -14.17
N ALA A 61 -2.19 3.38 -15.15
CA ALA A 61 -2.36 3.79 -16.54
C ALA A 61 -3.66 4.58 -16.78
N ALA A 62 -4.44 4.90 -15.74
CA ALA A 62 -5.61 5.76 -15.87
C ALA A 62 -5.20 7.12 -16.48
N PRO A 63 -5.94 7.63 -17.49
CA PRO A 63 -5.64 8.90 -18.13
C PRO A 63 -5.55 10.06 -17.13
N GLU A 64 -6.40 10.06 -16.10
CA GLU A 64 -6.44 11.10 -15.07
C GLU A 64 -5.17 11.11 -14.21
N ILE A 65 -4.66 9.93 -13.85
CA ILE A 65 -3.37 9.81 -13.15
C ILE A 65 -2.25 10.33 -14.06
N SER A 66 -2.25 9.93 -15.33
CA SER A 66 -1.23 10.36 -16.29
C SER A 66 -1.22 11.88 -16.45
N GLN A 67 -2.39 12.50 -16.60
CA GLN A 67 -2.54 13.96 -16.69
C GLN A 67 -2.08 14.67 -15.40
N ALA A 68 -2.40 14.12 -14.22
CA ALA A 68 -1.94 14.67 -12.95
C ALA A 68 -0.40 14.63 -12.83
N LEU A 69 0.21 13.51 -13.22
CA LEU A 69 1.67 13.36 -13.20
C LEU A 69 2.36 14.24 -14.25
N GLU A 70 1.75 14.43 -15.42
CA GLU A 70 2.24 15.38 -16.43
C GLU A 70 2.17 16.83 -15.93
N ALA A 71 1.08 17.23 -15.27
CA ALA A 71 0.92 18.55 -14.67
C ALA A 71 1.93 18.80 -13.53
N ALA A 72 2.27 17.76 -12.76
CA ALA A 72 3.30 17.83 -11.72
C ALA A 72 4.73 17.97 -12.29
N GLY A 73 4.95 17.64 -13.57
CA GLY A 73 6.22 17.86 -14.26
C GLY A 73 7.39 17.12 -13.60
N GLU A 74 8.42 17.87 -13.20
CA GLU A 74 9.63 17.32 -12.58
C GLU A 74 9.37 16.75 -11.18
N GLU A 75 8.30 17.19 -10.50
CA GLU A 75 7.94 16.75 -9.15
C GLU A 75 7.05 15.49 -9.12
N LYS A 76 6.72 14.92 -10.29
CA LYS A 76 5.76 13.81 -10.42
C LYS A 76 6.04 12.61 -9.51
N ASP A 77 7.30 12.27 -9.28
CA ASP A 77 7.67 11.11 -8.48
C ASP A 77 7.41 11.37 -6.98
N GLN A 78 7.78 12.56 -6.50
CA GLN A 78 7.45 12.98 -5.13
C GLN A 78 5.93 13.10 -4.95
N PHE A 79 5.26 13.75 -5.90
CA PHE A 79 3.81 13.91 -5.90
C PHE A 79 3.08 12.57 -5.81
N LEU A 80 3.47 11.59 -6.65
CA LEU A 80 2.89 10.24 -6.57
C LEU A 80 3.17 9.57 -5.22
N ASN A 81 4.41 9.67 -4.71
CA ASN A 81 4.79 9.07 -3.44
C ASN A 81 3.99 9.62 -2.26
N GLU A 82 3.65 10.91 -2.26
CA GLU A 82 2.80 11.52 -1.23
C GLU A 82 1.39 10.94 -1.25
N HIS A 83 0.80 10.76 -2.44
CA HIS A 83 -0.50 10.11 -2.58
C HIS A 83 -0.50 8.63 -2.22
N LEU A 84 0.57 7.90 -2.55
CA LEU A 84 0.73 6.51 -2.14
C LEU A 84 0.89 6.40 -0.62
N LEU A 85 1.69 7.25 0.02
CA LEU A 85 1.85 7.27 1.47
C LEU A 85 0.53 7.58 2.18
N ASP A 86 -0.18 8.62 1.73
CA ASP A 86 -1.49 8.98 2.32
C ASP A 86 -2.50 7.84 2.17
N SER A 87 -2.57 7.18 1.01
CA SER A 87 -3.48 6.05 0.80
C SER A 87 -3.10 4.81 1.62
N ALA A 88 -1.81 4.55 1.80
CA ALA A 88 -1.33 3.45 2.64
C ALA A 88 -1.69 3.70 4.12
N LYS A 89 -1.52 4.93 4.63
CA LYS A 89 -1.96 5.31 5.98
C LYS A 89 -3.46 5.12 6.16
N ARG A 90 -4.26 5.64 5.22
CA ARG A 90 -5.73 5.46 5.25
C ARG A 90 -6.12 3.99 5.26
N TYR A 91 -5.46 3.16 4.45
CA TYR A 91 -5.70 1.72 4.43
C TYR A 91 -5.46 1.10 5.82
N LEU A 92 -4.34 1.41 6.47
CA LEU A 92 -4.01 0.91 7.81
C LEU A 92 -5.00 1.44 8.86
N GLU A 93 -5.32 2.73 8.84
CA GLU A 93 -6.25 3.36 9.78
C GLU A 93 -7.67 2.78 9.66
N ILE A 94 -8.18 2.64 8.43
CA ILE A 94 -9.48 2.00 8.17
C ILE A 94 -9.46 0.56 8.69
N THR A 95 -8.39 -0.19 8.42
CA THR A 95 -8.28 -1.59 8.86
C THR A 95 -8.21 -1.71 10.38
N LYS A 96 -7.47 -0.82 11.05
CA LYS A 96 -7.38 -0.74 12.52
C LYS A 96 -8.71 -0.34 13.15
N ALA A 97 -9.51 0.48 12.48
CA ALA A 97 -10.81 0.91 12.99
C ALA A 97 -11.94 -0.09 12.69
N ASP A 98 -11.75 -1.02 11.74
CA ASP A 98 -12.80 -1.92 11.27
C ASP A 98 -13.18 -2.99 12.33
N PRO A 99 -14.44 -2.98 12.83
CA PRO A 99 -14.87 -3.97 13.81
C PRO A 99 -14.83 -5.41 13.28
N GLY A 100 -15.08 -5.60 11.98
CA GLY A 100 -15.03 -6.91 11.34
C GLY A 100 -13.63 -7.48 11.36
N TYR A 101 -12.63 -6.68 10.97
CA TYR A 101 -11.22 -7.05 10.99
C TYR A 101 -10.74 -7.38 12.41
N ASN A 102 -11.18 -6.60 13.39
CA ASN A 102 -10.81 -6.72 14.81
C ASN A 102 -11.63 -7.76 15.58
N SER A 103 -12.23 -8.72 14.88
CA SER A 103 -13.04 -9.77 15.47
C SER A 103 -12.48 -11.17 15.17
N SER A 104 -12.74 -12.10 16.07
CA SER A 104 -12.41 -13.53 15.96
C SER A 104 -13.66 -14.39 16.16
N LEU A 105 -13.54 -15.72 15.97
CA LEU A 105 -14.64 -16.68 16.05
C LEU A 105 -15.88 -16.24 15.23
N PHE A 106 -15.70 -15.99 13.93
CA PHE A 106 -16.78 -15.55 13.04
C PHE A 106 -17.49 -14.25 13.48
N GLY A 107 -16.77 -13.33 14.14
CA GLY A 107 -17.32 -12.04 14.55
C GLY A 107 -17.86 -12.01 15.99
N LEU A 108 -17.77 -13.12 16.73
CA LEU A 108 -18.35 -13.24 18.06
C LEU A 108 -17.50 -12.58 19.16
N LEU A 109 -16.18 -12.51 18.99
CA LEU A 109 -15.27 -11.97 20.00
C LEU A 109 -14.45 -10.82 19.44
N LYS A 110 -14.40 -9.70 20.17
CA LYS A 110 -13.47 -8.61 19.88
C LYS A 110 -12.05 -9.04 20.25
N MET A 111 -11.11 -8.87 19.34
CA MET A 111 -9.69 -9.13 19.57
C MET A 111 -9.12 -8.09 20.54
N LYS A 112 -8.06 -8.47 21.27
CA LYS A 112 -7.23 -7.47 21.95
C LYS A 112 -6.52 -6.64 20.90
N GLN A 113 -6.17 -5.40 21.26
CA GLN A 113 -5.49 -4.49 20.34
C GLN A 113 -4.18 -5.10 19.82
N GLU A 114 -3.36 -5.68 20.70
CA GLU A 114 -2.12 -6.36 20.35
C GLU A 114 -2.34 -7.49 19.33
N ASP A 115 -3.37 -8.33 19.51
CA ASP A 115 -3.71 -9.41 18.57
C ASP A 115 -4.10 -8.84 17.19
N SER A 116 -4.88 -7.75 17.16
CA SER A 116 -5.29 -7.11 15.91
C SER A 116 -4.12 -6.44 15.18
N GLU A 117 -3.20 -5.83 15.93
CA GLU A 117 -2.01 -5.19 15.37
C GLU A 117 -0.99 -6.23 14.89
N SER A 118 -0.84 -7.35 15.62
CA SER A 118 -0.03 -8.50 15.17
C SER A 118 -0.57 -9.10 13.87
N LYS A 119 -1.90 -9.26 13.76
CA LYS A 119 -2.57 -9.70 12.54
C LYS A 119 -2.32 -8.74 11.37
N LEU A 120 -2.45 -7.44 11.60
CA LEU A 120 -2.20 -6.41 10.58
C LEU A 120 -0.73 -6.36 10.15
N SER A 121 0.19 -6.52 11.09
CA SER A 121 1.62 -6.71 10.79
C SER A 121 1.84 -7.92 9.88
N GLY A 122 1.21 -9.06 10.17
CA GLY A 122 1.26 -10.23 9.29
C GLY A 122 0.77 -9.95 7.88
N ASP A 123 -0.36 -9.25 7.74
CA ASP A 123 -0.91 -8.83 6.44
C ASP A 123 0.06 -7.93 5.67
N VAL A 124 0.59 -6.89 6.30
CA VAL A 124 1.51 -5.94 5.66
C VAL A 124 2.82 -6.63 5.27
N HIS A 125 3.48 -7.29 6.22
CA HIS A 125 4.81 -7.83 6.01
C HIS A 125 4.82 -9.08 5.13
N LYS A 126 4.01 -10.08 5.46
CA LYS A 126 4.04 -11.37 4.76
C LYS A 126 3.29 -11.32 3.44
N HIS A 127 2.16 -10.61 3.39
CA HIS A 127 1.25 -10.67 2.23
C HIS A 127 1.39 -9.47 1.29
N MET A 128 1.75 -8.28 1.77
CA MET A 128 1.86 -7.10 0.88
C MET A 128 3.31 -6.81 0.51
N LEU A 129 4.17 -6.51 1.50
CA LEU A 129 5.60 -6.27 1.27
C LEU A 129 6.30 -7.52 0.72
N GLY A 130 5.99 -8.69 1.28
CA GLY A 130 6.47 -9.97 0.77
C GLY A 130 6.12 -10.21 -0.70
N VAL A 131 4.94 -9.79 -1.16
CA VAL A 131 4.56 -9.88 -2.59
C VAL A 131 5.34 -8.85 -3.43
N LEU A 132 5.44 -7.61 -2.97
CA LEU A 132 6.20 -6.56 -3.68
C LEU A 132 7.67 -6.95 -3.85
N LEU A 133 8.26 -7.66 -2.88
CA LEU A 133 9.61 -8.21 -3.00
C LEU A 133 9.73 -9.24 -4.14
N GLU A 134 8.67 -9.97 -4.49
CA GLU A 134 8.68 -10.96 -5.59
C GLU A 134 8.35 -10.37 -6.97
N MET A 135 7.84 -9.13 -7.04
CA MET A 135 7.43 -8.49 -8.29
C MET A 135 8.62 -7.87 -9.04
N ASP A 136 9.50 -8.72 -9.57
CA ASP A 136 10.64 -8.25 -10.37
C ASP A 136 10.21 -7.52 -11.65
N GLN A 137 10.88 -6.39 -11.91
CA GLN A 137 10.66 -5.53 -13.09
C GLN A 137 9.30 -4.79 -13.13
N PHE A 138 8.73 -4.47 -11.97
CA PHE A 138 7.53 -3.65 -11.86
C PHE A 138 7.87 -2.21 -11.46
N SER A 139 7.50 -1.23 -12.30
CA SER A 139 7.89 0.18 -12.14
C SER A 139 7.39 0.83 -10.85
N TYR A 140 6.21 0.43 -10.35
CA TYR A 140 5.66 0.96 -9.10
C TYR A 140 6.07 0.14 -7.86
N ARG A 141 6.93 -0.89 -8.00
CA ARG A 141 7.37 -1.73 -6.87
C ARG A 141 7.96 -0.90 -5.74
N THR A 142 8.99 -0.12 -6.06
CA THR A 142 9.72 0.68 -5.07
C THR A 142 8.82 1.73 -4.38
N PRO A 143 8.07 2.57 -5.11
CA PRO A 143 7.24 3.59 -4.47
C PRO A 143 6.10 2.98 -3.63
N LEU A 144 5.48 1.88 -4.06
CA LEU A 144 4.47 1.17 -3.26
C LEU A 144 5.08 0.56 -1.99
N LEU A 145 6.23 -0.13 -2.12
CA LEU A 145 6.90 -0.78 -1.00
C LEU A 145 7.29 0.25 0.07
N ARG A 146 7.88 1.36 -0.33
CA ARG A 146 8.28 2.43 0.60
C ARG A 146 7.11 3.10 1.27
N SER A 147 6.08 3.44 0.49
CA SER A 147 4.90 4.12 1.02
C SER A 147 4.21 3.25 2.06
N LEU A 148 4.09 1.94 1.79
CA LEU A 148 3.50 0.99 2.73
C LEU A 148 4.37 0.77 3.97
N HIS A 149 5.69 0.59 3.78
CA HIS A 149 6.62 0.45 4.90
C HIS A 149 6.57 1.69 5.80
N ARG A 150 6.72 2.89 5.22
CA ARG A 150 6.67 4.15 5.96
C ARG A 150 5.32 4.35 6.66
N ALA A 151 4.21 4.09 5.98
CA ALA A 151 2.88 4.15 6.61
C ALA A 151 2.78 3.20 7.80
N PHE A 152 3.30 1.97 7.66
CA PHE A 152 3.33 1.01 8.76
C PHE A 152 4.15 1.53 9.95
N MET A 153 5.35 2.03 9.70
CA MET A 153 6.22 2.60 10.74
C MET A 153 5.57 3.79 11.46
N GLU A 154 4.80 4.62 10.75
CA GLU A 154 4.16 5.81 11.32
C GLU A 154 2.79 5.52 11.99
N THR A 155 2.13 4.41 11.67
CA THR A 155 0.76 4.10 12.16
C THR A 155 0.73 3.03 13.27
N MET A 156 1.75 2.20 13.38
CA MET A 156 1.80 1.08 14.32
C MET A 156 2.62 1.42 15.57
N SER A 157 2.12 1.02 16.74
CA SER A 157 2.73 1.26 18.05
C SER A 157 4.09 0.56 18.21
N ASP A 158 4.15 -0.73 17.87
CA ASP A 158 5.36 -1.56 17.97
C ASP A 158 5.94 -1.88 16.58
N ALA A 159 5.94 -0.88 15.70
CA ALA A 159 6.29 -1.08 14.29
C ALA A 159 7.70 -1.65 14.11
N ASP A 160 8.68 -1.15 14.87
CA ASP A 160 10.09 -1.57 14.80
C ASP A 160 10.22 -3.07 15.12
N ALA A 161 9.67 -3.52 16.25
CA ALA A 161 9.75 -4.91 16.67
C ALA A 161 9.12 -5.86 15.64
N TRP A 162 7.99 -5.45 15.04
CA TRP A 162 7.33 -6.24 14.01
C TRP A 162 8.09 -6.29 12.70
N TYR A 163 8.65 -5.15 12.29
CA TYR A 163 9.46 -5.07 11.08
C TYR A 163 10.75 -5.88 11.22
N ASP A 164 11.47 -5.73 12.33
CA ASP A 164 12.71 -6.44 12.59
C ASP A 164 12.50 -7.96 12.62
N GLY A 165 11.47 -8.43 13.35
CA GLY A 165 11.15 -9.85 13.40
C GLY A 165 10.79 -10.44 12.03
N TRP A 166 10.07 -9.68 11.18
CA TRP A 166 9.82 -10.11 9.80
C TRP A 166 11.09 -10.07 8.95
N ARG A 167 11.86 -8.99 9.00
CA ARG A 167 13.08 -8.82 8.22
C ARG A 167 14.08 -9.94 8.54
N GLU A 168 14.27 -10.28 9.81
CA GLU A 168 15.14 -11.39 10.23
C GLU A 168 14.67 -12.75 9.71
N SER A 169 13.36 -12.94 9.53
CA SER A 169 12.78 -14.17 8.97
C SER A 169 13.03 -14.37 7.47
N LEU A 170 13.44 -13.31 6.75
CA LEU A 170 13.78 -13.40 5.33
C LEU A 170 15.17 -14.04 5.15
N ASP A 171 15.36 -14.77 4.05
CA ASP A 171 16.69 -15.19 3.63
C ASP A 171 17.57 -14.00 3.23
N GLU A 172 18.88 -14.22 3.16
CA GLU A 172 19.87 -13.18 2.88
C GLU A 172 19.58 -12.41 1.59
N THR A 173 19.28 -13.12 0.50
CA THR A 173 18.94 -12.53 -0.80
C THR A 173 17.75 -11.58 -0.69
N ARG A 174 16.67 -12.00 0.00
CA ARG A 174 15.46 -11.19 0.16
C ARG A 174 15.67 -10.01 1.10
N ARG A 175 16.50 -10.16 2.14
CA ARG A 175 16.89 -9.04 3.03
C ARG A 175 17.67 -7.99 2.27
N GLU A 176 18.70 -8.37 1.52
CA GLU A 176 19.49 -7.42 0.71
C GLU A 176 18.62 -6.66 -0.29
N LYS A 177 17.71 -7.38 -0.97
CA LYS A 177 16.75 -6.77 -1.89
C LYS A 177 15.83 -5.78 -1.20
N LEU A 178 15.30 -6.12 -0.02
CA LEU A 178 14.49 -5.22 0.79
C LEU A 178 15.26 -3.96 1.16
N ASP A 179 16.48 -4.11 1.67
CA ASP A 179 17.32 -2.98 2.09
C ASP A 179 17.63 -2.05 0.91
N GLN A 180 17.95 -2.60 -0.27
CA GLN A 180 18.14 -1.81 -1.49
C GLN A 180 16.89 -1.03 -1.90
N LEU A 181 15.71 -1.69 -1.85
CA LEU A 181 14.44 -1.06 -2.19
C LEU A 181 14.05 0.02 -1.17
N LEU A 182 14.44 -0.10 0.09
CA LEU A 182 14.21 0.94 1.09
C LEU A 182 15.22 2.09 0.98
N ALA A 183 16.48 1.81 0.61
CA ALA A 183 17.55 2.81 0.55
C ALA A 183 17.54 3.74 -0.68
N ALA A 184 17.07 3.28 -1.84
CA ALA A 184 17.20 4.00 -3.12
C ALA A 184 16.31 5.27 -3.28
N GLY A 185 16.46 6.31 -2.45
CA GLY A 185 15.70 7.57 -2.56
C GLY A 185 15.73 8.44 -1.31
N VAL A 186 16.85 8.37 -0.57
CA VAL A 186 17.35 9.48 0.24
C VAL A 186 18.30 10.29 -0.64
#